data_AF-A0A5D0D4S0-F1
#
_entry.id   AF-A0A5D0D4S0-F1
#
_cell.length_a   1.000
_cell.length_b   1.000
_cell.length_c   1.000
_cell.angle_alpha   90.00
_cell.angle_beta   90.00
_cell.angle_gamma   90.00
#
_symmetry.space_group_name_H-M   'P 1'
#
loop_
_entity.id
_entity.type
_entity.pdbx_description
1 polymer ?
#
loop_
_entity_poly.entity_id
_entity_poly.type
_entity_poly.pdbx_seq_one_letter_code
_entity_poly.pdbx_strand_id
1 'polypeptide(L)'
;MKLTPRHLHSPGSLLLLAKIKAEDGPRLAGFSCVTDYGRGLSLVVVHPLYRGRGLGSKLLGRQISVLGKLSCRVPLSSVSGLQMCFRAGLTAGGMVKAPGGRSELILEERR
;
A
#
# COMPACT_ATOMS: atom_id res chain seq x y z
N MET A 1 -10.65 8.79 8.66
CA MET A 1 -9.50 8.96 9.59
C MET A 1 -8.61 10.08 9.06
N LYS A 2 -8.17 11.02 9.91
CA LYS A 2 -7.21 12.08 9.54
C LYS A 2 -5.81 11.65 9.97
N LEU A 3 -4.88 11.53 9.02
CA LEU A 3 -3.48 11.23 9.32
C LEU A 3 -2.86 12.46 10.03
N THR A 4 -2.11 12.24 11.10
CA THR A 4 -1.34 13.28 11.80
C THR A 4 0.10 12.85 11.94
N PRO A 5 1.07 13.78 12.09
CA PRO A 5 2.48 13.43 12.22
C PRO A 5 2.77 12.40 13.33
N ARG A 6 2.03 12.46 14.44
CA ARG A 6 2.17 11.51 15.56
C ARG A 6 1.97 10.05 15.13
N HIS A 7 1.07 9.78 14.18
CA HIS A 7 0.85 8.43 13.67
C HIS A 7 2.06 7.87 12.91
N LEU A 8 2.86 8.73 12.29
CA LEU A 8 4.07 8.32 11.55
C LEU A 8 5.22 7.93 12.49
N HIS A 9 5.17 8.35 13.75
CA HIS A 9 6.15 7.97 14.76
C HIS A 9 5.76 6.69 15.52
N SER A 10 4.57 6.15 15.29
CA SER A 10 4.15 4.89 15.91
C SER A 10 4.82 3.69 15.25
N PRO A 11 5.11 2.61 15.99
CA PRO A 11 5.61 1.37 15.41
C PRO A 11 4.67 0.84 14.32
N GLY A 12 5.26 0.30 13.25
CA GLY A 12 4.49 -0.21 12.10
C GLY A 12 3.96 0.89 11.18
N SER A 13 4.42 2.13 11.33
CA SER A 13 4.10 3.24 10.42
C SER A 13 5.29 3.60 9.55
N LEU A 14 5.04 3.81 8.25
CA LEU A 14 6.06 4.21 7.30
C LEU A 14 5.45 4.94 6.08
N LEU A 15 6.06 6.07 5.73
CA LEU A 15 5.72 6.88 4.56
C LEU A 15 6.87 6.80 3.55
N LEU A 16 6.58 6.30 2.35
CA LEU A 16 7.53 6.21 1.25
C LEU A 16 7.09 7.09 0.09
N LEU A 17 8.03 7.81 -0.51
CA LEU A 17 7.82 8.65 -1.68
C LEU A 17 8.59 8.08 -2.87
N ALA A 18 7.91 7.93 -4.00
CA ALA A 18 8.54 7.65 -5.28
C ALA A 18 8.70 8.95 -6.06
N LYS A 19 9.95 9.32 -6.36
CA LYS A 19 10.28 10.47 -7.19
C LYS A 19 10.86 10.01 -8.52
N ILE A 20 10.53 10.72 -9.59
CA ILE A 20 11.21 10.59 -10.88
C ILE A 20 12.07 11.83 -11.12
N LYS A 21 13.11 11.72 -11.95
CA LYS A 21 13.83 12.88 -12.48
C LYS A 21 13.13 13.31 -13.77
N ALA A 22 12.62 14.54 -13.80
CA ALA A 22 12.16 15.21 -15.00
C ALA A 22 13.18 16.30 -15.40
N GLU A 23 13.03 16.85 -16.60
CA GLU A 23 13.92 17.92 -17.11
C GLU A 23 13.91 19.16 -16.20
N ASP A 24 12.77 19.45 -15.59
CA ASP A 24 12.59 20.58 -14.66
C ASP A 24 12.78 20.21 -13.18
N GLY A 25 13.30 19.00 -12.91
CA GLY A 25 13.64 18.54 -11.56
C GLY A 25 12.84 17.34 -11.06
N PRO A 26 12.97 17.01 -9.77
CA PRO A 26 12.34 15.81 -9.21
C PRO A 26 10.82 16.00 -9.07
N ARG A 27 10.04 15.07 -9.63
CA ARG A 27 8.57 15.05 -9.50
C ARG A 27 8.08 13.85 -8.71
N LEU A 28 7.05 14.06 -7.89
CA LEU A 28 6.42 12.97 -7.13
C LEU A 28 5.59 12.09 -8.08
N ALA A 29 6.04 10.86 -8.29
CA ALA A 29 5.36 9.87 -9.14
C ALA A 29 4.35 9.02 -8.36
N GLY A 30 4.52 8.93 -7.04
CA GLY A 30 3.59 8.22 -6.17
C GLY A 30 4.08 8.19 -4.73
N PHE A 31 3.25 7.67 -3.84
CA PHE A 31 3.60 7.45 -2.45
C PHE A 31 2.89 6.22 -1.89
N SER A 32 3.43 5.69 -0.80
CA SER A 32 2.77 4.70 0.03
C SER A 32 2.83 5.12 1.49
N CYS A 33 1.71 5.00 2.19
CA CYS A 33 1.62 5.24 3.62
C CYS A 33 0.98 4.03 4.28
N VAL A 34 1.68 3.50 5.28
CA VAL A 34 1.24 2.39 6.11
C VAL A 34 1.22 2.85 7.55
N THR A 35 0.24 2.43 8.33
CA THR A 35 0.19 2.54 9.80
C THR A 35 -0.30 1.24 10.43
N ASP A 36 0.14 0.95 11.66
CA ASP A 36 -0.13 -0.31 12.36
C ASP A 36 0.07 -1.54 11.46
N TYR A 37 1.21 -1.58 10.75
CA TYR A 37 1.58 -2.67 9.85
C TYR A 37 0.49 -2.96 8.78
N GLY A 38 -0.27 -1.95 8.38
CA GLY A 38 -1.29 -2.01 7.33
C GLY A 38 -2.73 -2.20 7.84
N ARG A 39 -2.92 -2.50 9.13
CA ARG A 39 -4.25 -2.69 9.73
C ARG A 39 -4.97 -1.37 10.02
N GLY A 40 -4.21 -0.30 10.24
CA GLY A 40 -4.76 1.05 10.42
C GLY A 40 -5.03 1.71 9.07
N LEU A 41 -3.95 2.12 8.41
CA LEU A 41 -3.97 2.66 7.05
C LEU A 41 -3.02 1.84 6.17
N SER A 42 -3.46 1.51 4.96
CA SER A 42 -2.61 0.97 3.92
C SER A 42 -3.00 1.63 2.60
N LEU A 43 -2.28 2.70 2.24
CA LEU A 43 -2.56 3.51 1.07
C LEU A 43 -1.37 3.46 0.11
N VAL A 44 -1.66 3.26 -1.17
CA VAL A 44 -0.70 3.40 -2.27
C VAL A 44 -1.36 4.24 -3.35
N VAL A 45 -0.71 5.35 -3.71
CA VAL A 45 -1.19 6.24 -4.76
C VAL A 45 -0.07 6.42 -5.78
N VAL A 46 -0.39 6.17 -7.04
CA VAL A 46 0.51 6.40 -8.17
C VAL A 46 -0.14 7.39 -9.12
N HIS A 47 0.62 8.41 -9.49
CA HIS A 47 0.21 9.42 -10.46
C HIS A 47 -0.16 8.74 -11.79
N PRO A 48 -1.28 9.11 -12.45
CA PRO A 48 -1.80 8.40 -13.63
C PRO A 48 -0.76 8.11 -14.72
N LEU A 49 0.11 9.07 -15.04
CA LEU A 49 1.17 8.93 -16.06
C LEU A 49 2.18 7.80 -15.78
N TYR A 50 2.30 7.35 -14.52
CA TYR A 50 3.27 6.33 -14.11
C TYR A 50 2.62 5.03 -13.65
N ARG A 51 1.28 4.88 -13.82
CA ARG A 51 0.58 3.62 -13.55
C ARG A 51 0.97 2.55 -14.57
N GLY A 52 0.70 1.28 -14.24
CA GLY A 52 1.03 0.14 -15.10
C GLY A 52 2.53 -0.25 -15.13
N ARG A 53 3.43 0.57 -14.55
CA ARG A 53 4.89 0.34 -14.55
C ARG A 53 5.40 -0.37 -13.28
N GLY A 54 4.50 -0.99 -12.51
CA GLY A 54 4.84 -1.69 -11.26
C GLY A 54 5.23 -0.80 -10.08
N LEU A 55 5.12 0.53 -10.19
CA LEU A 55 5.55 1.46 -9.14
C LEU A 55 4.83 1.23 -7.79
N GLY A 56 3.52 0.98 -7.84
CA GLY A 56 2.74 0.70 -6.64
C GLY A 56 3.20 -0.57 -5.91
N SER A 57 3.45 -1.65 -6.67
CA SER A 57 3.97 -2.91 -6.11
C SER A 57 5.37 -2.74 -5.54
N LYS A 58 6.24 -1.94 -6.17
CA LYS A 58 7.58 -1.62 -5.63
C LYS A 58 7.49 -0.82 -4.32
N LEU A 59 6.61 0.17 -4.25
CA LEU A 59 6.36 0.92 -3.02
C LEU A 59 5.87 0.00 -1.89
N LEU A 60 4.88 -0.85 -2.19
CA LEU A 60 4.33 -1.80 -1.21
C LEU A 60 5.34 -2.87 -0.79
N GLY A 61 6.10 -3.43 -1.74
CA GLY A 61 7.18 -4.36 -1.46
C GLY A 61 8.26 -3.75 -0.56
N ARG A 62 8.56 -2.45 -0.73
CA ARG A 62 9.47 -1.74 0.17
C ARG A 62 8.89 -1.53 1.56
N GLN A 63 7.58 -1.30 1.69
CA GLN A 63 6.91 -1.28 3.00
C GLN A 63 7.10 -2.61 3.74
N ILE A 64 6.82 -3.74 3.05
CA ILE A 64 6.98 -5.09 3.60
C ILE A 64 8.44 -5.32 4.04
N SER A 65 9.40 -5.04 3.15
CA SER A 65 10.82 -5.22 3.44
C SER A 65 11.34 -4.40 4.62
N VAL A 66 10.81 -3.20 4.87
CA VAL A 66 11.27 -2.34 5.96
C VAL A 66 10.54 -2.65 7.27
N LEU A 67 9.23 -2.91 7.21
CA LEU A 67 8.42 -3.17 8.40
C LEU A 67 8.51 -4.62 8.89
N GLY A 68 8.94 -5.54 8.02
CA GLY A 68 9.08 -6.98 8.31
C GLY A 68 7.77 -7.72 8.54
N LYS A 69 6.63 -7.03 8.44
CA LYS A 69 5.28 -7.59 8.41
C LYS A 69 4.30 -6.56 7.85
N LEU A 70 3.33 -7.02 7.08
CA LEU A 70 2.25 -6.18 6.57
C LEU A 70 0.99 -7.01 6.36
N SER A 71 -0.16 -6.47 6.80
CA SER A 71 -1.49 -7.02 6.54
C SER A 71 -2.42 -5.88 6.13
N CYS A 72 -3.03 -5.96 4.96
CA CYS A 72 -3.97 -4.96 4.47
C CYS A 72 -5.28 -5.61 4.00
N ARG A 73 -6.31 -4.78 3.88
CA ARG A 73 -7.61 -5.17 3.33
C ARG A 73 -7.82 -4.48 2.00
N VAL A 74 -8.22 -5.26 0.99
CA VAL A 74 -8.45 -4.74 -0.36
C VAL A 74 -9.82 -5.21 -0.85
N PRO A 75 -10.72 -4.30 -1.29
CA PRO A 75 -12.01 -4.67 -1.86
C PRO A 75 -11.85 -5.60 -3.06
N LEU A 76 -12.72 -6.62 -3.16
CA LEU A 76 -12.74 -7.53 -4.32
C LEU A 76 -12.96 -6.81 -5.65
N SER A 77 -13.66 -5.67 -5.64
CA SER A 77 -13.87 -4.83 -6.82
C SER A 77 -12.59 -4.11 -7.28
N SER A 78 -11.56 -4.03 -6.43
CA SER A 78 -10.29 -3.38 -6.75
C SER A 78 -9.29 -4.36 -7.34
N VAL A 79 -9.56 -4.87 -8.54
CA VAL A 79 -8.68 -5.84 -9.23
C VAL A 79 -7.25 -5.31 -9.37
N SER A 80 -7.08 -4.03 -9.66
CA SER A 80 -5.74 -3.40 -9.75
C SER A 80 -5.01 -3.36 -8.41
N GLY A 81 -5.72 -3.11 -7.31
CA GLY A 81 -5.18 -3.16 -5.95
C GLY A 81 -4.77 -4.58 -5.56
N LEU A 82 -5.59 -5.57 -5.88
CA LEU A 82 -5.29 -6.99 -5.66
C LEU A 82 -4.05 -7.41 -6.44
N GLN A 83 -4.00 -7.15 -7.74
CA GLN A 83 -2.84 -7.43 -8.59
C GLN A 83 -1.57 -6.75 -8.06
N MET A 84 -1.69 -5.50 -7.60
CA MET A 84 -0.56 -4.78 -7.02
C MET A 84 -0.02 -5.48 -5.78
N CYS A 85 -0.90 -5.93 -4.88
CA CYS A 85 -0.55 -6.62 -3.65
C CYS A 85 0.07 -8.00 -3.90
N PHE A 86 -0.50 -8.81 -4.80
CA PHE A 86 0.08 -10.09 -5.18
C PHE A 86 1.47 -9.93 -5.82
N ARG A 87 1.65 -8.93 -6.70
CA ARG A 87 2.97 -8.60 -7.27
C ARG A 87 3.97 -8.11 -6.22
N ALA A 88 3.50 -7.56 -5.10
CA ALA A 88 4.35 -7.16 -3.98
C ALA A 88 4.73 -8.34 -3.07
N GLY A 89 4.22 -9.55 -3.33
CA GLY A 89 4.51 -10.76 -2.56
C GLY A 89 3.52 -11.07 -1.44
N LEU A 90 2.42 -10.31 -1.31
CA LEU A 90 1.36 -10.64 -0.37
C LEU A 90 0.52 -11.82 -0.90
N THR A 91 -0.04 -12.59 0.03
CA THR A 91 -0.93 -13.72 -0.23
C THR A 91 -2.29 -13.49 0.43
N ALA A 92 -3.34 -14.12 -0.10
CA ALA A 92 -4.67 -14.04 0.49
C ALA A 92 -4.78 -14.97 1.70
N GLY A 93 -4.96 -14.39 2.89
CA GLY A 93 -5.15 -15.12 4.15
C GLY A 93 -6.62 -15.30 4.54
N GLY A 94 -7.53 -14.50 3.97
CA GLY A 94 -8.96 -14.62 4.25
C GLY A 94 -9.81 -13.56 3.57
N MET A 95 -11.11 -13.60 3.82
CA MET A 95 -12.08 -12.63 3.30
C MET A 95 -12.97 -12.13 4.42
N VAL A 96 -13.26 -10.83 4.42
CA VAL A 96 -14.13 -10.17 5.40
C VAL A 96 -15.16 -9.29 4.72
N LYS A 97 -16.21 -8.94 5.47
CA LYS A 97 -17.20 -7.94 5.04
C LYS A 97 -16.84 -6.60 5.64
N ALA A 98 -16.63 -5.61 4.77
CA ALA A 98 -16.46 -4.23 5.18
C ALA A 98 -17.80 -3.60 5.62
N PRO A 99 -17.77 -2.49 6.37
CA PRO A 99 -18.94 -1.64 6.54
C PRO A 99 -19.57 -1.31 5.18
N GLY A 100 -20.86 -1.63 5.03
CA GLY A 100 -21.59 -1.54 3.75
C GLY A 100 -21.63 -2.82 2.92
N GLY A 101 -21.24 -3.98 3.47
CA GLY A 101 -21.48 -5.31 2.87
C GLY A 101 -20.55 -5.72 1.73
N ARG A 102 -19.62 -4.84 1.35
CA ARG A 102 -18.58 -5.12 0.34
C ARG A 102 -17.61 -6.17 0.88
N SER A 103 -17.27 -7.15 0.05
CA SER A 103 -16.26 -8.15 0.38
C SER A 103 -14.86 -7.59 0.15
N GLU A 104 -13.99 -7.75 1.15
CA GLU A 104 -12.57 -7.40 1.11
C GLU A 104 -11.73 -8.65 1.34
N LEU A 105 -10.63 -8.79 0.60
CA LEU A 105 -9.60 -9.78 0.88
C LEU A 105 -8.62 -9.22 1.91
N ILE A 106 -8.27 -10.06 2.88
CA ILE A 106 -7.12 -9.85 3.75
C ILE A 106 -5.89 -10.37 3.01
N LEU A 107 -4.94 -9.47 2.78
CA LEU A 107 -3.67 -9.76 2.12
C LEU A 107 -2.53 -9.56 3.11
N GLU A 108 -1.70 -10.58 3.27
CA GLU A 108 -0.61 -10.60 4.23
C GLU A 108 0.64 -11.26 3.67
N GLU A 109 1.78 -10.99 4.28
CA GLU A 109 3.04 -11.66 3.95
C GLU A 109 2.91 -13.18 4.14
N ARG A 110 3.52 -13.93 3.22
CA ARG A 110 3.60 -15.38 3.34
C ARG A 110 4.56 -15.74 4.47
N ARG A 111 4.04 -16.37 5.52
CA ARG A 111 4.85 -16.97 6.59
C ARG A 111 5.75 -18.10 6.08
#